data_AF-A0A7R9T9W2-F1
#
_entry.id   AF-A0A7R9T9W2-F1
#
_cell.length_a   1.000
_cell.length_b   1.000
_cell.length_c   1.000
_cell.angle_alpha   90.00
_cell.angle_beta   90.00
_cell.angle_gamma   90.00
#
_symmetry.space_group_name_H-M   'P 1'
#
loop_
_entity.id
_entity.type
_entity.pdbx_description
1 polymer ?
#
loop_
_entity_poly.entity_id
_entity_poly.type
_entity_poly.pdbx_seq_one_letter_code
_entity_poly.pdbx_strand_id
1 'polypeptide(L)'
;DYALVGAVYDASSGSDYGGSAYVFFHDGASWSQQAKLVASDGADNDYFGYSVALSGDYALVGAHGDDDNGARSGSAYVFARDGTSWSQQAKLLASDGVSSDNFGKSVALSGDYAL
;
A
#
# COMPACT_ATOMS: atom_id res chain seq x y z
N ASP A 1 5.32 -10.89 15.58
CA ASP A 1 5.13 -11.05 14.12
C ASP A 1 4.20 -9.98 13.57
N TYR A 2 4.26 -9.73 12.26
CA TYR A 2 3.43 -8.72 11.62
C TYR A 2 2.59 -9.32 10.49
N ALA A 3 1.41 -8.75 10.28
CA ALA A 3 0.56 -9.01 9.13
C ALA A 3 0.14 -7.68 8.50
N LEU A 4 0.04 -7.67 7.17
CA LEU A 4 -0.42 -6.54 6.39
C LEU A 4 -1.69 -6.96 5.63
N VAL A 5 -2.77 -6.22 5.82
CA VAL A 5 -4.10 -6.56 5.27
C VAL A 5 -4.63 -5.39 4.47
N GLY A 6 -4.88 -5.60 3.17
CA GLY A 6 -5.47 -4.60 2.31
C GLY A 6 -6.96 -4.38 2.57
N ALA A 7 -7.40 -3.13 2.47
CA ALA A 7 -8.78 -2.70 2.59
C ALA A 7 -9.09 -1.69 1.48
N VAL A 8 -9.16 -2.21 0.25
CA VAL A 8 -9.18 -1.43 -0.99
C VAL A 8 -10.35 -0.43 -1.14
N TYR A 9 -11.47 -0.68 -0.45
CA TYR A 9 -12.65 0.19 -0.49
C TYR A 9 -12.91 0.89 0.85
N ASP A 10 -11.93 0.87 1.75
CA ASP A 10 -12.02 1.62 2.99
C ASP A 10 -12.03 3.12 2.69
N ALA A 11 -13.06 3.80 3.19
CA ALA A 11 -13.17 5.24 3.09
C ALA A 11 -12.47 5.88 4.29
N SER A 12 -11.31 6.50 4.06
CA SER A 12 -10.58 7.22 5.11
C SER A 12 -11.29 8.51 5.56
N SER A 13 -12.14 9.08 4.70
CA SER A 13 -12.95 10.27 4.99
C SER A 13 -14.16 10.38 4.05
N GLY A 14 -15.34 9.92 4.49
CA GLY A 14 -16.68 10.42 4.05
C GLY A 14 -17.15 10.23 2.60
N SER A 15 -16.25 10.03 1.65
CA SER A 15 -16.50 9.78 0.22
C SER A 15 -15.29 9.18 -0.50
N ASP A 16 -14.11 9.24 0.13
CA ASP A 16 -12.85 8.93 -0.54
C ASP A 16 -12.57 7.41 -0.54
N TYR A 17 -12.86 6.70 -1.62
CA TYR A 17 -12.49 5.29 -1.84
C TYR A 17 -11.02 5.16 -2.27
N GLY A 18 -10.13 5.90 -1.61
CA GLY A 18 -8.69 5.78 -1.83
C GLY A 18 -8.14 4.44 -1.36
N GLY A 19 -8.82 3.79 -0.41
CA GLY A 19 -8.41 2.52 0.17
C GLY A 19 -7.35 2.68 1.24
N SER A 20 -7.09 1.61 1.99
CA SER A 20 -6.07 1.58 3.02
C SER A 20 -5.44 0.19 3.16
N ALA A 21 -4.36 0.10 3.93
CA ALA A 21 -3.80 -1.17 4.38
C ALA A 21 -3.58 -1.13 5.90
N TYR A 22 -3.89 -2.22 6.58
CA TYR A 22 -3.83 -2.31 8.02
C TYR A 22 -2.67 -3.20 8.44
N VAL A 23 -1.85 -2.70 9.37
CA VAL A 23 -0.76 -3.46 9.98
C VAL A 23 -1.24 -4.01 11.31
N PHE A 24 -1.14 -5.33 11.49
CA PHE A 24 -1.38 -6.00 12.76
C PHE A 24 -0.08 -6.54 13.33
N PHE A 25 0.07 -6.43 14.65
CA PHE A 25 1.16 -7.00 15.42
C PHE A 25 0.65 -8.16 16.26
N HIS A 26 1.35 -9.29 16.19
CA HIS A 26 1.17 -10.44 17.07
C HIS A 26 2.25 -10.43 18.14
N ASP A 27 1.83 -10.32 19.41
CA ASP A 27 2.69 -10.30 20.58
C ASP A 27 3.04 -11.70 21.12
N GLY A 28 2.57 -12.76 20.46
CA GLY A 28 2.71 -14.15 20.89
C GLY A 28 1.45 -14.75 21.49
N ALA A 29 0.45 -13.93 21.85
CA ALA A 29 -0.84 -14.37 22.40
C ALA A 29 -2.04 -13.79 21.63
N SER A 30 -1.92 -12.55 21.14
CA SER A 30 -3.02 -11.82 20.52
C SER A 30 -2.56 -10.99 19.33
N TRP A 31 -3.48 -10.77 18.39
CA TRP A 31 -3.31 -9.81 17.31
C TRP A 31 -3.91 -8.47 17.71
N SER A 32 -3.17 -7.39 17.48
CA SER A 32 -3.61 -6.01 17.68
C SER A 32 -3.31 -5.17 16.44
N GLN A 33 -4.21 -4.25 16.07
CA GLN A 33 -3.95 -3.31 14.99
C GLN A 33 -2.87 -2.32 15.46
N GLN A 34 -1.72 -2.29 14.80
CA GLN A 34 -0.63 -1.37 15.11
C GLN A 34 -0.73 -0.07 14.29
N ALA A 35 -1.11 -0.16 13.02
CA ALA A 35 -1.19 1.00 12.14
C ALA A 35 -2.26 0.86 11.06
N LYS A 36 -2.69 2.01 10.53
CA LYS A 36 -3.42 2.13 9.26
C LYS A 36 -2.51 2.92 8.31
N LEU A 37 -2.20 2.33 7.17
CA LEU A 37 -1.42 2.92 6.09
C LEU A 37 -2.40 3.47 5.05
N VAL A 38 -2.14 4.71 4.64
CA VAL A 38 -2.83 5.40 3.55
C VAL A 38 -1.76 6.05 2.67
N ALA A 39 -1.99 6.12 1.37
CA ALA A 39 -1.13 6.89 0.48
C ALA A 39 -1.15 8.37 0.87
N SER A 40 0.00 9.04 0.86
CA SER A 40 0.12 10.47 1.16
C SER A 40 -0.67 11.36 0.20
N ASP A 41 -0.91 10.86 -1.01
CA ASP A 41 -1.59 11.49 -2.13
C ASP A 41 -2.84 10.71 -2.56
N GLY A 42 -3.32 9.78 -1.71
CA GLY A 42 -4.41 8.88 -2.07
C GLY A 42 -5.67 9.64 -2.50
N ALA A 43 -6.21 9.26 -3.65
CA ALA A 43 -7.39 9.80 -4.28
C ALA A 43 -8.45 8.72 -4.54
N ASP A 44 -9.65 9.18 -4.89
CA ASP A 44 -10.77 8.31 -5.22
C ASP A 44 -10.46 7.34 -6.35
N ASN A 45 -10.71 6.05 -6.13
CA ASN A 45 -10.50 4.97 -7.11
C ASN A 45 -9.03 4.63 -7.39
N ASP A 46 -8.08 5.08 -6.58
CA ASP A 46 -6.69 4.61 -6.67
C ASP A 46 -6.57 3.13 -6.27
N TYR A 47 -7.53 2.64 -5.49
CA TYR A 47 -7.60 1.28 -4.99
C TYR A 47 -6.33 0.90 -4.20
N PHE A 48 -5.83 1.80 -3.36
CA PHE A 48 -4.72 1.53 -2.46
C PHE A 48 -5.07 0.37 -1.53
N GLY A 49 -4.13 -0.55 -1.34
CA GLY A 49 -4.37 -1.77 -0.58
C GLY A 49 -5.00 -2.90 -1.40
N TYR A 50 -5.09 -2.75 -2.72
CA TYR A 50 -5.54 -3.85 -3.60
C TYR A 50 -4.59 -5.05 -3.55
N SER A 51 -3.29 -4.78 -3.51
CA SER A 51 -2.25 -5.80 -3.31
C SER A 51 -1.31 -5.33 -2.20
N VAL A 52 -0.82 -6.27 -1.40
CA VAL A 52 0.05 -5.98 -0.25
C VAL A 52 1.13 -7.04 -0.13
N ALA A 53 2.33 -6.61 0.23
CA ALA A 53 3.44 -7.48 0.60
C ALA A 53 4.18 -6.92 1.81
N LEU A 54 4.73 -7.82 2.63
CA LEU A 54 5.43 -7.47 3.87
C LEU A 54 6.69 -8.31 3.97
N SER A 55 7.82 -7.68 4.26
CA SER A 55 9.10 -8.34 4.49
C SER A 55 9.92 -7.51 5.47
N GLY A 56 10.26 -8.08 6.64
CA GLY A 56 10.98 -7.37 7.69
C GLY A 56 10.26 -6.08 8.11
N ASP A 57 10.94 -4.95 7.94
CA ASP A 57 10.44 -3.62 8.28
C ASP A 57 9.80 -2.88 7.10
N TYR A 58 9.64 -3.54 5.95
CA TYR A 58 9.08 -2.95 4.75
C TYR A 58 7.71 -3.52 4.41
N ALA A 59 6.80 -2.62 4.06
CA ALA A 59 5.50 -2.92 3.47
C ALA A 59 5.43 -2.30 2.07
N LEU A 60 4.94 -3.07 1.10
CA LEU A 60 4.67 -2.60 -0.25
C LEU A 60 3.18 -2.72 -0.52
N VAL A 61 2.56 -1.62 -0.94
CA VAL A 61 1.12 -1.53 -1.13
C VAL A 61 0.81 -1.05 -2.54
N GLY A 62 0.05 -1.83 -3.30
CA GLY A 62 -0.38 -1.49 -4.65
C GLY A 62 -1.64 -0.62 -4.68
N ALA A 63 -1.67 0.30 -5.64
CA ALA A 63 -2.78 1.19 -5.97
C ALA A 63 -2.96 1.22 -7.49
N HIS A 64 -3.53 0.16 -8.04
CA HIS A 64 -3.58 -0.06 -9.50
C HIS A 64 -4.50 0.91 -10.25
N GLY A 65 -5.36 1.65 -9.55
CA GLY A 65 -6.26 2.63 -10.13
C GLY A 65 -5.68 4.04 -10.22
N ASP A 66 -4.56 4.30 -9.54
CA ASP A 66 -3.87 5.59 -9.49
C ASP A 66 -3.58 6.13 -10.90
N ASP A 67 -3.80 7.44 -11.09
CA ASP A 67 -3.76 8.08 -12.40
C ASP A 67 -2.65 9.14 -12.58
N ASP A 68 -1.74 9.24 -11.62
CA ASP A 68 -0.66 10.23 -11.59
C ASP A 68 0.32 10.14 -12.76
N ASN A 69 0.47 8.98 -13.38
CA ASN A 69 1.28 8.80 -14.58
C ASN A 69 0.45 8.41 -15.82
N GLY A 70 -0.85 8.72 -15.81
CA GLY A 70 -1.81 8.39 -16.87
C GLY A 70 -3.02 7.65 -16.32
N ALA A 71 -4.18 7.77 -16.97
CA ALA A 71 -5.46 7.24 -16.46
C ALA A 71 -5.38 5.75 -16.11
N ARG A 72 -5.43 5.41 -14.81
CA ARG A 72 -5.25 4.03 -14.28
C ARG A 72 -3.92 3.39 -14.69
N SER A 73 -2.86 4.20 -14.75
CA SER A 73 -1.49 3.74 -14.96
C SER A 73 -0.99 2.93 -13.76
N GLY A 74 -1.47 3.27 -12.56
CA GLY A 74 -1.23 2.56 -11.31
C GLY A 74 0.07 2.95 -10.63
N SER A 75 0.12 2.65 -9.33
CA SER A 75 1.24 2.94 -8.44
C SER A 75 1.51 1.82 -7.44
N ALA A 76 2.71 1.82 -6.86
CA ALA A 76 3.01 1.05 -5.65
C ALA A 76 3.71 1.94 -4.62
N TYR A 77 3.43 1.73 -3.34
CA TYR A 77 3.89 2.57 -2.24
C TYR A 77 4.72 1.77 -1.26
N VAL A 78 5.91 2.27 -0.94
CA VAL A 78 6.83 1.66 0.03
C VAL A 78 6.64 2.35 1.37
N PHE A 79 6.36 1.56 2.41
CA PHE A 79 6.36 2.01 3.80
C PHE A 79 7.47 1.31 4.57
N ALA A 80 8.12 2.05 5.47
CA ALA A 80 9.11 1.51 6.40
C ALA A 80 8.64 1.69 7.84
N ARG A 81 8.99 0.70 8.67
CA ARG A 81 8.75 0.70 10.11
C ARG A 81 9.98 1.19 10.87
N ASP A 82 9.76 2.10 11.81
CA ASP A 82 10.72 2.49 12.84
C ASP A 82 10.06 2.31 14.22
N GLY A 83 10.48 1.29 14.96
CA GLY A 83 9.82 0.84 16.18
C GLY A 83 8.38 0.38 15.91
N THR A 84 7.40 1.16 16.38
CA THR A 84 5.97 0.92 16.14
C THR A 84 5.36 1.81 15.07
N SER A 85 6.10 2.84 14.62
CA SER A 85 5.67 3.82 13.63
C SER A 85 5.88 3.30 12.21
N TRP A 86 4.94 3.58 11.31
CA TRP A 86 5.05 3.29 9.89
C TRP A 86 4.97 4.59 9.10
N SER A 87 5.85 4.75 8.10
CA SER A 87 5.89 5.95 7.27
C SER A 87 6.17 5.62 5.81
N GLN A 88 5.50 6.32 4.90
CA GLN A 88 5.73 6.19 3.46
C GLN A 88 7.12 6.72 3.11
N GLN A 89 7.93 5.89 2.44
CA GLN A 89 9.28 6.22 1.99
C GLN A 89 9.31 6.61 0.51
N ALA A 90 8.46 5.97 -0.30
CA ALA A 90 8.45 6.19 -1.75
C ALA A 90 7.08 5.88 -2.37
N LYS A 91 6.81 6.54 -3.49
CA LYS A 91 5.82 6.14 -4.51
C LYS A 91 6.59 5.66 -5.74
N LEU A 92 6.21 4.51 -6.25
CA LEU A 92 6.80 3.86 -7.42
C LEU A 92 5.82 3.96 -8.58
N LEU A 93 6.30 4.53 -9.69
CA LEU A 93 5.58 4.68 -10.95
C LEU A 93 6.35 3.93 -12.03
N ALA A 94 5.63 3.32 -12.98
CA ALA A 94 6.26 2.84 -14.21
C ALA A 94 6.79 4.04 -15.01
N SER A 95 8.06 4.05 -15.44
CA SER A 95 8.65 5.20 -16.15
C SER A 95 7.99 5.52 -17.49
N ASP A 96 7.33 4.53 -18.07
CA ASP A 96 6.58 4.57 -19.33
C ASP A 96 5.08 4.36 -19.11
N GLY A 97 4.60 4.59 -17.87
CA GLY A 97 3.20 4.42 -17.51
C GLY A 97 2.28 5.15 -18.47
N VAL A 98 1.31 4.42 -19.00
CA VAL A 98 0.22 4.92 -19.82
C VAL A 98 -1.12 4.41 -19.31
N SER A 99 -2.20 4.80 -19.98
CA SER A 99 -3.53 4.47 -19.51
C SER A 99 -3.75 2.96 -19.43
N SER A 100 -4.29 2.50 -18.29
CA SER A 100 -4.65 1.11 -18.03
C SER A 100 -3.48 0.12 -17.95
N ASP A 101 -2.27 0.58 -17.62
CA ASP A 101 -1.15 -0.32 -17.34
C ASP A 101 -1.30 -1.06 -16.01
N ASN A 102 -2.09 -0.51 -15.06
CA ASN A 102 -2.38 -1.13 -13.77
C ASN A 102 -1.11 -1.51 -12.96
N PHE A 103 -0.07 -0.69 -12.98
CA PHE A 103 1.12 -0.89 -12.14
C PHE A 103 0.72 -1.04 -10.66
N GLY A 104 1.39 -1.93 -9.92
CA GLY A 104 1.02 -2.25 -8.54
C GLY A 104 -0.22 -3.16 -8.38
N LYS A 105 -0.83 -3.68 -9.46
CA LYS A 105 -1.91 -4.68 -9.36
C LYS A 105 -1.49 -5.95 -8.62
N SER A 106 -0.22 -6.32 -8.70
CA SER A 106 0.42 -7.34 -7.88
C SER A 106 1.75 -6.81 -7.40
N VAL A 107 2.09 -7.09 -6.15
CA VAL A 107 3.36 -6.70 -5.54
C VAL A 107 3.89 -7.86 -4.72
N ALA A 108 5.20 -8.02 -4.70
CA ALA A 108 5.88 -8.96 -3.82
C ALA A 108 7.13 -8.30 -3.21
N LEU A 109 7.51 -8.80 -2.03
CA LEU A 109 8.75 -8.44 -1.36
C LEU A 109 9.52 -9.70 -1.00
N SER A 110 10.86 -9.63 -1.13
CA SER A 110 11.77 -10.65 -0.63
C SER A 110 13.01 -9.97 -0.04
N GLY A 111 13.14 -10.01 1.30
CA GLY A 111 14.14 -9.19 1.98
C GLY A 111 13.88 -7.71 1.70
N ASP A 112 14.88 -7.04 1.14
CA ASP A 112 14.85 -5.62 0.77
C ASP A 112 14.50 -5.38 -0.71
N TYR A 113 14.10 -6.42 -1.45
CA TYR A 113 13.79 -6.33 -2.88
C TYR A 113 12.29 -6.37 -3.13
N ALA A 114 11.80 -5.42 -3.95
CA ALA A 114 10.50 -5.50 -4.61
C ALA A 114 10.60 -6.36 -5.87
N LEU A 115 9.60 -7.22 -6.10
CA LEU A 115 9.54 -8.21 -7.19
C LEU A 115 8.28 -8.01 -8.03
#